data_AF-A0A7S2IIB9-F1
#
_entry.id   AF-A0A7S2IIB9-F1
#
_cell.length_a   1.000
_cell.length_b   1.000
_cell.length_c   1.000
_cell.angle_alpha   90.00
_cell.angle_beta   90.00
_cell.angle_gamma   90.00
#
_symmetry.space_group_name_H-M   'P 1'
#
loop_
_entity.id
_entity.type
_entity.pdbx_description
1 polymer ?
#
loop_
_entity_poly.entity_id
_entity_poly.type
_entity_poly.pdbx_seq_one_letter_code
_entity_poly.pdbx_strand_id
1 'polypeptide(L)'
;SIEQLVNWQGQGLIAFANGQPLGPMPQGIDPNTIQGAAPGTGGPNQITMDGSLARVLPFSEDDFDKAGGDQAVFLKGEFQRLRRDHEQLVGLGETYGDFDPAGKEFYLGQMAQIAFRWEELIDNALLAGVDVSPAFRVMSQEHLRRASLTADDFRDLVEGVHDVLREEVDREKGIGA
;
A
#
# COMPACT_ATOMS: atom_id res chain seq x y z
N SER A 1 -11.42 16.02 17.07
CA SER A 1 -10.93 16.78 15.89
C SER A 1 -10.60 15.80 14.77
N ILE A 2 -10.44 16.28 13.52
CA ILE A 2 -10.02 15.43 12.39
C ILE A 2 -8.67 14.75 12.68
N GLU A 3 -7.72 15.47 13.29
CA GLU A 3 -6.42 14.91 13.72
C GLU A 3 -6.57 13.72 14.68
N GLN A 4 -7.52 13.78 15.62
CA GLN A 4 -7.79 12.66 16.53
C GLN A 4 -8.40 11.45 15.81
N LEU A 5 -9.17 11.69 14.75
CA LEU A 5 -9.76 10.63 13.92
C LEU A 5 -8.66 9.93 13.10
N VAL A 6 -7.79 10.71 12.44
CA VAL A 6 -6.67 10.19 11.64
C VAL A 6 -5.71 9.40 12.52
N ASN A 7 -5.37 9.91 13.70
CA ASN A 7 -4.53 9.19 14.66
C ASN A 7 -5.18 7.90 15.16
N TRP A 8 -6.49 7.90 15.44
CA TRP A 8 -7.20 6.69 15.86
C TRP A 8 -7.30 5.64 14.75
N GLN A 9 -7.49 6.06 13.50
CA GLN A 9 -7.46 5.18 12.34
C GLN A 9 -6.07 4.57 12.11
N GLY A 10 -5.01 5.38 12.20
CA GLY A 10 -3.63 4.90 12.13
C GLY A 10 -3.31 3.88 13.24
N GLN A 11 -3.71 4.18 14.48
CA GLN A 11 -3.61 3.22 15.59
C GLN A 11 -4.42 1.95 15.36
N GLY A 12 -5.53 2.04 14.63
CA GLY A 12 -6.32 0.87 14.26
C GLY A 12 -5.66 -0.04 13.25
N LEU A 13 -4.95 0.53 12.28
CA LEU A 13 -4.14 -0.23 11.33
C LEU A 13 -2.97 -0.93 12.06
N ILE A 14 -2.32 -0.24 13.01
CA ILE A 14 -1.24 -0.81 13.83
C ILE A 14 -1.77 -1.91 14.76
N ALA A 15 -2.91 -1.70 15.42
CA ALA A 15 -3.53 -2.71 16.29
C ALA A 15 -3.91 -3.96 15.49
N PHE A 16 -4.49 -3.76 14.29
CA PHE A 16 -4.81 -4.84 13.36
C PHE A 16 -3.57 -5.64 12.94
N ALA A 17 -2.49 -4.96 12.54
CA ALA A 17 -1.23 -5.61 12.17
C ALA A 17 -0.65 -6.48 13.30
N ASN A 18 -0.85 -6.07 14.55
CA ASN A 18 -0.37 -6.77 15.74
C ASN A 18 -1.38 -7.79 16.33
N GLY A 19 -2.50 -8.05 15.66
CA GLY A 19 -3.56 -8.92 16.17
C GLY A 19 -4.20 -8.41 17.48
N GLN A 20 -4.09 -7.12 17.75
CA GLN A 20 -4.62 -6.45 18.93
C GLN A 20 -5.99 -5.83 18.63
N PRO A 21 -6.89 -5.77 19.62
CA PRO A 21 -8.16 -5.07 19.45
C PRO A 21 -7.95 -3.56 19.31
N LEU A 22 -8.80 -2.92 18.51
CA LEU A 22 -8.82 -1.47 18.33
C LEU A 22 -9.12 -0.76 19.65
N GLY A 23 -8.37 0.32 19.92
CA GLY A 23 -8.63 1.18 21.08
C GLY A 23 -9.98 1.90 21.01
N PRO A 24 -10.56 2.33 22.14
CA PRO A 24 -11.84 3.01 22.16
C PRO A 24 -11.79 4.32 21.35
N MET A 25 -12.90 4.65 20.70
CA MET A 25 -13.03 5.86 19.89
C MET A 25 -12.83 7.14 20.72
N PRO A 26 -12.14 8.17 20.18
CA PRO A 26 -12.00 9.45 20.86
C PRO A 26 -13.35 10.10 21.19
N GLN A 27 -13.48 10.66 22.40
CA GLN A 27 -14.72 11.26 22.87
C GLN A 27 -15.11 12.50 22.03
N GLY A 28 -16.36 12.57 21.60
CA GLY A 28 -16.91 13.71 20.85
C GLY A 28 -16.94 13.56 19.32
N ILE A 29 -16.68 12.36 18.79
CA ILE A 29 -16.81 12.05 17.35
C ILE A 29 -18.09 11.23 17.13
N ASP A 30 -18.98 11.69 16.23
CA ASP A 30 -20.24 11.01 15.89
C ASP A 30 -19.95 9.77 15.02
N PRO A 31 -20.36 8.55 15.43
CA PRO A 31 -20.18 7.31 14.67
C PRO A 31 -20.68 7.36 13.22
N ASN A 32 -21.67 8.22 12.92
CA ASN A 32 -22.22 8.36 11.58
C ASN A 32 -21.30 9.17 10.64
N THR A 33 -20.34 9.91 11.18
CA THR A 33 -19.30 10.57 10.37
C THR A 33 -18.19 9.61 9.92
N ILE A 34 -18.17 8.40 10.48
CA ILE A 34 -17.10 7.40 10.29
C ILE A 34 -17.45 6.37 9.20
N GLN A 35 -18.75 6.17 8.92
CA GLN A 35 -19.22 5.21 7.91
C GLN A 35 -18.73 5.51 6.48
N GLY A 36 -18.32 6.74 6.19
CA GLY A 36 -17.74 7.13 4.90
C GLY A 36 -16.22 7.26 4.88
N ALA A 37 -15.55 7.27 6.04
CA ALA A 37 -14.16 7.70 6.15
C ALA A 37 -13.21 6.64 6.75
N ALA A 38 -13.72 5.51 7.22
CA ALA A 38 -12.89 4.42 7.76
C ALA A 38 -13.09 3.13 6.96
N PRO A 39 -12.04 2.56 6.32
CA PRO A 39 -12.06 1.16 5.97
C PRO A 39 -12.00 0.37 7.28
N GLY A 40 -13.14 -0.07 7.79
CA GLY A 40 -13.14 -1.08 8.86
C GLY A 40 -14.28 -1.07 9.86
N THR A 41 -15.04 0.02 10.01
CA THR A 41 -15.80 0.18 11.26
C THR A 41 -17.29 0.45 11.04
N GLY A 42 -18.09 -0.61 11.24
CA GLY A 42 -19.48 -0.47 11.72
C GLY A 42 -20.60 -0.88 10.77
N GLY A 43 -20.75 -2.18 10.50
CA GLY A 43 -21.96 -2.79 9.95
C GLY A 43 -21.91 -4.32 10.04
N PRO A 44 -23.05 -5.04 9.93
CA PRO A 44 -23.10 -6.51 9.87
C PRO A 44 -22.33 -7.11 8.67
N ASN A 45 -21.88 -6.27 7.74
CA ASN A 45 -20.72 -6.55 6.91
C ASN A 45 -19.46 -6.27 7.73
N GLN A 46 -19.08 -7.25 8.55
CA GLN A 46 -17.73 -7.28 9.11
C GLN A 46 -16.76 -7.00 7.96
N ILE A 47 -15.92 -5.99 8.15
CA ILE A 47 -14.66 -5.93 7.43
C ILE A 47 -13.79 -7.01 8.08
N THR A 48 -14.10 -8.26 7.75
CA THR A 48 -13.06 -9.20 7.43
C THR A 48 -12.36 -8.59 6.21
N MET A 49 -11.38 -7.71 6.43
CA MET A 49 -10.17 -7.85 5.64
C MET A 49 -9.67 -9.23 6.03
N ASP A 50 -10.17 -10.20 5.29
CA ASP A 50 -9.71 -11.56 5.37
C ASP A 50 -8.19 -11.47 5.36
N GLY A 51 -7.52 -12.10 6.33
CA GLY A 51 -6.08 -12.37 6.23
C GLY A 51 -5.73 -13.15 4.95
N SER A 52 -6.76 -13.58 4.19
CA SER A 52 -6.76 -14.09 2.83
C SER A 52 -7.21 -13.10 1.73
N LEU A 53 -7.08 -11.77 1.90
CA LEU A 53 -6.52 -10.97 0.80
C LEU A 53 -5.07 -11.46 0.58
N ALA A 54 -4.94 -12.72 0.15
CA ALA A 54 -3.73 -13.24 -0.44
C ALA A 54 -3.33 -12.17 -1.43
N ARG A 55 -2.19 -11.52 -1.19
CA ARG A 55 -1.64 -10.43 -1.98
C ARG A 55 -1.58 -10.93 -3.41
N VAL A 56 -2.66 -10.75 -4.17
CA VAL A 56 -2.70 -11.20 -5.55
C VAL A 56 -1.69 -10.30 -6.22
N LEU A 57 -0.63 -10.89 -6.73
CA LEU A 57 0.39 -10.18 -7.47
C LEU A 57 -0.03 -10.09 -8.93
N PRO A 58 0.48 -9.08 -9.68
CA PRO A 58 0.19 -8.96 -11.10
C PRO A 58 0.66 -10.20 -11.89
N PHE A 59 1.67 -10.92 -11.39
CA PHE A 59 2.25 -12.11 -12.02
C PHE A 59 2.56 -13.20 -11.00
N SER A 60 2.67 -14.43 -11.47
CA SER A 60 3.30 -15.56 -10.78
C SER A 60 4.57 -15.99 -11.51
N GLU A 61 5.44 -16.77 -10.85
CA GLU A 61 6.64 -17.32 -11.49
C GLU A 61 6.30 -18.21 -12.70
N ASP A 62 5.18 -18.95 -12.62
CA ASP A 62 4.68 -19.80 -13.68
C ASP A 62 4.27 -18.99 -14.93
N ASP A 63 3.87 -17.73 -14.77
CA ASP A 63 3.46 -16.90 -15.91
C ASP A 63 4.67 -16.52 -16.78
N PHE A 64 5.82 -16.27 -16.15
CA PHE A 64 7.08 -16.06 -16.86
C PHE A 64 7.60 -17.35 -17.51
N ASP A 65 7.46 -18.50 -16.84
CA ASP A 65 7.90 -19.79 -17.39
C ASP A 65 7.10 -20.17 -18.65
N LYS A 66 5.80 -19.82 -18.70
CA LYS A 66 4.93 -20.06 -19.88
C LYS A 66 5.28 -19.20 -21.09
N ALA A 67 5.65 -17.93 -20.87
CA ALA A 67 6.03 -17.03 -21.97
C ALA A 67 7.32 -17.51 -22.66
N GLY A 68 8.27 -18.01 -21.88
CA GLY A 68 9.52 -18.58 -22.39
C GLY A 68 10.46 -17.55 -23.02
N GLY A 69 11.66 -18.00 -23.40
CA GLY A 69 12.71 -17.16 -23.97
C GLY A 69 13.53 -16.38 -22.93
N ASP A 70 14.69 -15.89 -23.35
CA ASP A 70 15.70 -15.28 -22.46
C ASP A 70 15.17 -14.03 -21.74
N GLN A 71 14.33 -13.25 -22.41
CA GLN A 71 13.72 -12.06 -21.84
C GLN A 71 12.78 -12.40 -20.68
N ALA A 72 11.93 -13.43 -20.82
CA ALA A 72 11.02 -13.84 -19.75
C ALA A 72 11.78 -14.40 -18.54
N VAL A 73 12.87 -15.15 -18.78
CA VAL A 73 13.76 -15.66 -17.72
C VAL A 73 14.43 -14.51 -16.96
N PHE A 74 14.92 -13.49 -17.65
CA PHE A 74 15.47 -12.29 -17.02
C PHE A 74 14.42 -11.56 -16.17
N LEU A 75 13.23 -11.33 -16.73
CA LEU A 75 12.13 -10.64 -16.05
C LEU A 75 11.60 -11.42 -14.84
N LYS A 76 11.60 -12.76 -14.89
CA LYS A 76 11.32 -13.61 -13.71
C LYS A 76 12.29 -13.33 -12.57
N GLY A 77 13.58 -13.21 -12.87
CA GLY A 77 14.62 -12.89 -11.88
C GLY A 77 14.47 -11.47 -11.31
N GLU A 78 14.06 -10.49 -12.12
CA GLU A 78 13.70 -9.14 -11.65
C GLU A 78 12.44 -9.18 -10.77
N PHE A 79 11.38 -9.87 -11.18
CA PHE A 79 10.15 -10.05 -10.40
C PHE A 79 10.43 -10.65 -9.02
N GLN A 80 11.22 -11.72 -8.94
CA GLN A 80 11.57 -12.35 -7.65
C GLN A 80 12.38 -11.42 -6.73
N ARG A 81 13.26 -10.59 -7.30
CA ARG A 81 14.00 -9.58 -6.52
C ARG A 81 13.08 -8.47 -6.05
N LEU A 82 12.32 -7.88 -6.94
CA LEU A 82 11.40 -6.79 -6.63
C LEU A 82 10.34 -7.21 -5.61
N ARG A 83 9.81 -8.44 -5.69
CA ARG A 83 8.89 -8.97 -4.69
C ARG A 83 9.53 -9.00 -3.30
N ARG A 84 10.76 -9.51 -3.18
CA ARG A 84 11.48 -9.56 -1.90
C ARG A 84 11.79 -8.16 -1.38
N ASP A 85 12.26 -7.27 -2.22
CA ASP A 85 12.54 -5.88 -1.86
C ASP A 85 11.26 -5.19 -1.36
N HIS A 86 10.13 -5.40 -2.05
CA HIS A 86 8.82 -4.88 -1.66
C HIS A 86 8.41 -5.44 -0.29
N GLU A 87 8.46 -6.76 -0.10
CA GLU A 87 8.10 -7.40 1.17
C GLU A 87 8.94 -6.87 2.34
N GLN A 88 10.24 -6.67 2.13
CA GLN A 88 11.13 -6.07 3.12
C GLN A 88 10.77 -4.62 3.41
N LEU A 89 10.45 -3.83 2.37
CA LEU A 89 10.05 -2.43 2.55
C LEU A 89 8.71 -2.33 3.29
N VAL A 90 7.75 -3.20 3.01
CA VAL A 90 6.49 -3.26 3.77
C VAL A 90 6.77 -3.55 5.24
N GLY A 91 7.62 -4.55 5.54
CA GLY A 91 8.01 -4.85 6.92
C GLY A 91 8.75 -3.69 7.61
N LEU A 92 9.61 -2.97 6.87
CA LEU A 92 10.25 -1.76 7.38
C LEU A 92 9.22 -0.65 7.69
N GLY A 93 8.19 -0.52 6.87
CA GLY A 93 7.13 0.48 7.05
C GLY A 93 6.28 0.29 8.30
N GLU A 94 6.22 -0.92 8.86
CA GLU A 94 5.46 -1.21 10.08
C GLU A 94 5.98 -0.42 11.29
N THR A 95 7.25 0.00 11.26
CA THR A 95 7.89 0.82 12.31
C THR A 95 8.15 2.26 11.86
N TYR A 96 7.52 2.73 10.78
CA TYR A 96 7.72 4.09 10.24
C TYR A 96 7.52 5.20 11.28
N GLY A 97 6.59 5.03 12.22
CA GLY A 97 6.32 5.99 13.29
C GLY A 97 7.50 6.20 14.26
N ASP A 98 8.41 5.22 14.35
CA ASP A 98 9.59 5.26 15.23
C ASP A 98 10.83 5.82 14.52
N PHE A 99 10.75 6.11 13.22
CA PHE A 99 11.88 6.62 12.46
C PHE A 99 12.21 8.06 12.85
N ASP A 100 13.50 8.37 12.87
CA ASP A 100 13.95 9.76 12.85
C ASP A 100 13.67 10.39 11.47
N PRO A 101 13.78 11.72 11.32
CA PRO A 101 13.45 12.37 10.05
C PRO A 101 14.28 11.85 8.86
N ALA A 102 15.54 11.46 9.08
CA ALA A 102 16.39 10.88 8.04
C ALA A 102 15.91 9.49 7.62
N GLY A 103 15.50 8.65 8.57
CA GLY A 103 14.92 7.33 8.32
C GLY A 103 13.60 7.42 7.56
N LYS A 104 12.73 8.37 7.91
CA LYS A 104 11.47 8.63 7.19
C LYS A 104 11.74 9.05 5.75
N GLU A 105 12.66 9.99 5.51
CA GLU A 105 13.05 10.41 4.16
C GLU A 105 13.58 9.24 3.33
N PHE A 106 14.49 8.45 3.90
CA PHE A 106 15.04 7.28 3.25
C PHE A 106 13.93 6.29 2.85
N TYR A 107 13.01 6.00 3.78
CA TYR A 107 11.89 5.10 3.56
C TYR A 107 10.97 5.56 2.43
N LEU A 108 10.56 6.84 2.44
CA LEU A 108 9.72 7.43 1.39
C LEU A 108 10.44 7.40 0.02
N GLY A 109 11.75 7.61 -0.01
CA GLY A 109 12.57 7.44 -1.21
C GLY A 109 12.54 6.00 -1.74
N GLN A 110 12.68 5.00 -0.86
CA GLN A 110 12.58 3.59 -1.23
C GLN A 110 11.18 3.20 -1.72
N MET A 111 10.11 3.74 -1.13
CA MET A 111 8.75 3.53 -1.63
C MET A 111 8.57 4.00 -3.07
N ALA A 112 9.01 5.22 -3.38
CA ALA A 112 8.94 5.75 -4.74
C ALA A 112 9.75 4.89 -5.73
N GLN A 113 10.94 4.44 -5.32
CA GLN A 113 11.78 3.58 -6.15
C GLN A 113 11.13 2.22 -6.43
N ILE A 114 10.53 1.58 -5.42
CA ILE A 114 9.84 0.30 -5.59
C ILE A 114 8.62 0.47 -6.50
N ALA A 115 7.83 1.53 -6.33
CA ALA A 115 6.67 1.81 -7.19
C ALA A 115 7.09 1.92 -8.66
N PHE A 116 8.11 2.72 -8.97
CA PHE A 116 8.65 2.86 -10.32
C PHE A 116 9.12 1.52 -10.91
N ARG A 117 9.85 0.72 -10.13
CA ARG A 117 10.31 -0.62 -10.57
C ARG A 117 9.16 -1.58 -10.86
N TRP A 118 8.03 -1.47 -10.16
CA TRP A 118 6.84 -2.25 -10.46
C TRP A 118 6.20 -1.85 -11.78
N GLU A 119 6.11 -0.55 -12.07
CA GLU A 119 5.61 -0.05 -13.37
C GLU A 119 6.50 -0.55 -14.52
N GLU A 120 7.83 -0.38 -14.41
CA GLU A 120 8.77 -0.87 -15.43
C GLU A 120 8.69 -2.39 -15.62
N LEU A 121 8.58 -3.17 -14.53
CA LEU A 121 8.46 -4.62 -14.62
C LEU A 121 7.16 -5.02 -15.33
N ILE A 122 6.04 -4.38 -15.00
CA ILE A 122 4.74 -4.68 -15.61
C ILE A 122 4.78 -4.38 -17.10
N ASP A 123 5.28 -3.21 -17.50
CA ASP A 123 5.35 -2.82 -18.91
C ASP A 123 6.25 -3.77 -19.70
N ASN A 124 7.42 -4.11 -19.17
CA ASN A 124 8.34 -5.04 -19.82
C ASN A 124 7.80 -6.48 -19.88
N ALA A 125 7.07 -6.92 -18.84
CA ALA A 125 6.42 -8.23 -18.82
C ALA A 125 5.34 -8.32 -19.91
N LEU A 126 4.52 -7.28 -20.06
CA LEU A 126 3.50 -7.21 -21.12
C LEU A 126 4.14 -7.25 -22.52
N LEU A 127 5.25 -6.52 -22.73
CA LEU A 127 5.99 -6.56 -23.99
C LEU A 127 6.62 -7.94 -24.28
N ALA A 128 6.99 -8.68 -23.24
CA ALA A 128 7.49 -10.05 -23.34
C ALA A 128 6.37 -11.10 -23.49
N GLY A 129 5.10 -10.68 -23.57
CA GLY A 129 3.96 -11.59 -23.71
C GLY A 129 3.53 -12.26 -22.42
N VAL A 130 3.91 -11.72 -21.25
CA VAL A 130 3.42 -12.18 -19.93
C VAL A 130 2.19 -11.37 -19.56
N ASP A 131 1.03 -12.03 -19.56
CA ASP A 131 -0.23 -11.37 -19.21
C ASP A 131 -0.37 -11.17 -17.70
N VAL A 132 -0.91 -10.00 -17.32
CA VAL A 132 -1.28 -9.72 -15.93
C VAL A 132 -2.41 -10.66 -15.49
N SER A 133 -2.24 -11.27 -14.33
CA SER A 133 -3.19 -12.19 -13.69
C SER A 133 -4.63 -11.63 -13.70
N PRO A 134 -5.62 -12.41 -14.19
CA PRO A 134 -7.02 -12.00 -14.16
C PRO A 134 -7.53 -11.71 -12.74
N ALA A 135 -7.07 -12.49 -11.76
CA ALA A 135 -7.44 -12.29 -10.36
C ALA A 135 -6.93 -10.94 -9.84
N PHE A 136 -5.72 -10.53 -10.25
CA PHE A 136 -5.17 -9.22 -9.89
C PHE A 136 -6.03 -8.09 -10.44
N ARG A 137 -6.39 -8.18 -11.73
CA ARG A 137 -7.25 -7.17 -12.38
C ARG A 137 -8.59 -7.02 -11.68
N VAL A 138 -9.25 -8.14 -11.37
CA VAL A 138 -10.55 -8.14 -10.68
C VAL A 138 -10.43 -7.52 -9.29
N MET A 139 -9.41 -7.89 -8.51
CA MET A 139 -9.21 -7.30 -7.18
C MET A 139 -8.95 -5.80 -7.26
N SER A 140 -8.05 -5.36 -8.14
CA SER A 140 -7.72 -3.94 -8.29
C SER A 140 -8.94 -3.13 -8.71
N GLN A 141 -9.74 -3.63 -9.65
CA GLN A 141 -10.99 -2.98 -10.06
C GLN A 141 -12.02 -2.91 -8.92
N GLU A 142 -12.20 -3.99 -8.16
CA GLU A 142 -13.13 -3.99 -7.03
C GLU A 142 -12.65 -3.06 -5.91
N HIS A 143 -11.34 -2.96 -5.68
CA HIS A 143 -10.77 -2.02 -4.73
C HIS A 143 -11.07 -0.57 -5.12
N LEU A 144 -10.75 -0.20 -6.38
CA LEU A 144 -11.04 1.12 -6.94
C LEU A 144 -12.54 1.45 -6.86
N ARG A 145 -13.40 0.50 -7.25
CA ARG A 145 -14.86 0.67 -7.18
C ARG A 145 -15.36 0.92 -5.77
N ARG A 146 -14.84 0.20 -4.76
CA ARG A 146 -15.21 0.39 -3.35
C ARG A 146 -14.73 1.72 -2.80
N ALA A 147 -13.53 2.15 -3.21
CA ALA A 147 -13.00 3.46 -2.85
C ALA A 147 -13.69 4.61 -3.61
N SER A 148 -14.53 4.31 -4.60
CA SER A 148 -15.12 5.30 -5.51
C SER A 148 -14.05 6.13 -6.24
N LEU A 149 -12.93 5.49 -6.58
CA LEU A 149 -11.78 6.09 -7.27
C LEU A 149 -11.63 5.47 -8.65
N THR A 150 -11.20 6.27 -9.62
CA THR A 150 -10.58 5.75 -10.84
C THR A 150 -9.11 5.38 -10.57
N ALA A 151 -8.46 4.73 -11.54
CA ALA A 151 -7.03 4.45 -11.44
C ALA A 151 -6.19 5.74 -11.37
N ASP A 152 -6.59 6.78 -12.10
CA ASP A 152 -5.93 8.09 -12.07
C ASP A 152 -6.16 8.78 -10.72
N ASP A 153 -7.40 8.80 -10.21
CA ASP A 153 -7.68 9.36 -8.87
C ASP A 153 -6.89 8.64 -7.76
N PHE A 154 -6.71 7.33 -7.89
CA PHE A 154 -5.93 6.55 -6.93
C PHE A 154 -4.44 6.89 -7.02
N ARG A 155 -3.89 7.10 -8.23
CA ARG A 155 -2.51 7.56 -8.40
C ARG A 155 -2.32 8.95 -7.79
N ASP A 156 -3.20 9.90 -8.11
CA ASP A 156 -3.16 11.25 -7.56
C ASP A 156 -3.27 11.24 -6.03
N LEU A 157 -4.12 10.38 -5.47
CA LEU A 157 -4.24 10.19 -4.02
C LEU A 157 -2.93 9.70 -3.40
N VAL A 158 -2.29 8.68 -3.99
CA VAL A 158 -1.03 8.12 -3.48
C VAL A 158 0.10 9.15 -3.57
N GLU A 159 0.19 9.88 -4.69
CA GLU A 159 1.14 10.98 -4.85
C GLU A 159 0.93 12.07 -3.80
N GLY A 160 -0.32 12.49 -3.58
CA GLY A 160 -0.66 13.47 -2.54
C GLY A 160 -0.31 13.00 -1.13
N VAL A 161 -0.51 11.72 -0.82
CA VAL A 161 -0.08 11.14 0.48
C VAL A 161 1.45 11.18 0.61
N HIS A 162 2.20 10.83 -0.44
CA HIS A 162 3.65 10.93 -0.42
C HIS A 162 4.14 12.36 -0.20
N ASP A 163 3.51 13.34 -0.84
CA ASP A 163 3.90 14.75 -0.69
C ASP A 163 3.62 15.26 0.73
N VAL A 164 2.46 14.93 1.31
CA VAL A 164 2.15 15.26 2.71
C VAL A 164 3.18 14.65 3.67
N LEU A 165 3.57 13.40 3.47
CA LEU A 165 4.57 12.73 4.31
C LEU A 165 5.96 13.37 4.16
N ARG A 166 6.34 13.79 2.95
CA ARG A 166 7.60 14.52 2.73
C ARG A 166 7.58 15.89 3.42
N GLU A 167 6.49 16.64 3.30
CA GLU A 167 6.33 17.92 3.98
C GLU A 167 6.39 17.78 5.50
N GLU A 168 5.85 16.70 6.07
CA GLU A 168 5.96 16.40 7.49
C GLU A 168 7.42 16.15 7.91
N VAL A 169 8.16 15.37 7.12
CA VAL A 169 9.60 15.14 7.35
C VAL A 169 10.40 16.44 7.29
N ASP A 170 10.12 17.31 6.32
CA ASP A 170 10.80 18.60 6.19
C ASP A 170 10.49 19.54 7.36
N ARG A 171 9.25 19.50 7.87
CA ARG A 171 8.84 20.24 9.06
C ARG A 171 9.56 19.73 10.31
N GLU A 172 9.67 18.42 10.49
CA GLU A 172 10.40 17.81 11.61
C GLU A 172 11.89 18.19 11.59
N LYS A 173 12.52 18.21 10.41
CA LYS A 173 13.89 18.69 10.23
C LYS A 173 14.05 20.17 10.60
N GLY A 174 13.07 21.01 10.23
CA GLY A 174 13.08 22.45 10.50
C GLY A 174 12.82 22.83 11.97
N ILE A 175 12.14 21.97 12.73
CA ILE A 175 11.90 22.16 14.18
C ILE A 175 13.07 21.60 15.02
N GLY A 176 13.83 20.63 14.48
CA GLY A 176 15.00 20.05 15.12
C GLY A 176 16.32 20.80 14.92
N ALA A 177 16.30 21.98 14.28
CA ALA A 177 17.45 22.87 14.06
C ALA A 177 17.41 24.08 15.01
#